data_AF-A0A8I1QW15-F1
#
_entry.id   AF-A0A8I1QW15-F1
#
_cell.length_a   1.000
_cell.length_b   1.000
_cell.length_c   1.000
_cell.angle_alpha   90.00
_cell.angle_beta   90.00
_cell.angle_gamma   90.00
#
_symmetry.space_group_name_H-M   'P 1'
#
loop_
_entity.id
_entity.type
_entity.pdbx_description
1 polymer ?
#
loop_
_entity_poly.entity_id
_entity_poly.type
_entity_poly.pdbx_seq_one_letter_code
_entity_poly.pdbx_strand_id
1 'polypeptide(L)' 'MREALTGQGRGNIDGLVLRMLVRELVAKGVLTQDEVRALLFDAARQIDEVGSPQTDQAAWSMVNEDLAPDFLGTG' A
#
# COMPACT_ATOMS: atom_id res chain seq x y z
N MET A 1 -29.67 10.92 -4.08
CA MET A 1 -28.20 11.05 -4.02
C MET A 1 -27.80 11.13 -2.56
N ARG A 2 -27.48 10.00 -1.95
CA ARG A 2 -27.03 9.86 -0.56
C ARG A 2 -25.77 9.02 -0.60
N GLU A 3 -24.86 9.29 0.34
CA GLU A 3 -23.51 8.72 0.50
C GLU A 3 -22.38 9.56 -0.09
N ALA A 4 -22.33 10.83 0.34
CA ALA A 4 -21.07 11.52 0.51
C ALA A 4 -20.75 11.54 2.02
N LEU A 5 -19.48 11.27 2.38
CA LEU A 5 -18.85 11.55 3.68
C LEU A 5 -18.85 10.48 4.80
N THR A 6 -19.24 9.22 4.57
CA THR A 6 -19.06 8.15 5.59
C THR A 6 -17.74 7.38 5.49
N GLY A 7 -16.96 7.56 4.41
CA GLY A 7 -15.77 6.73 4.12
C GLY A 7 -14.43 7.19 4.72
N GLN A 8 -14.32 8.43 5.18
CA GLN A 8 -13.01 9.04 5.50
C GLN A 8 -12.42 8.57 6.84
N GLY A 9 -13.26 8.10 7.78
CA GLY A 9 -12.82 7.57 9.07
C GLY A 9 -12.49 6.07 9.07
N ARG A 10 -13.19 5.25 8.27
CA ARG A 10 -12.95 3.80 8.18
C ARG A 10 -11.76 3.45 7.29
N GLY A 11 -11.60 4.15 6.15
CA GLY A 11 -10.43 3.94 5.28
C GLY A 11 -9.09 4.23 6.00
N ASN A 12 -9.12 5.11 7.00
CA ASN A 12 -7.96 5.37 7.85
C ASN A 12 -7.66 4.20 8.81
N ILE A 13 -8.69 3.62 9.45
CA ILE A 13 -8.51 2.48 10.37
C ILE A 13 -8.06 1.23 9.60
N ASP A 14 -8.72 0.90 8.49
CA ASP A 14 -8.37 -0.28 7.69
C ASP A 14 -6.93 -0.19 7.16
N GLY A 15 -6.51 1.00 6.70
CA GLY A 15 -5.14 1.26 6.28
C GLY A 15 -4.12 1.19 7.43
N LEU A 16 -4.47 1.64 8.64
CA LEU A 16 -3.60 1.52 9.82
C LEU A 16 -3.44 0.05 10.26
N VAL A 17 -4.53 -0.71 10.32
CA VAL A 17 -4.51 -2.13 10.68
C VAL A 17 -3.68 -2.92 9.67
N LEU A 18 -3.85 -2.64 8.38
CA LEU A 18 -3.09 -3.31 7.33
C LEU A 18 -1.58 -3.01 7.45
N ARG A 19 -1.20 -1.75 7.70
CA ARG A 19 0.20 -1.37 7.95
C ARG A 19 0.80 -2.12 9.14
N MET A 20 0.09 -2.16 10.26
CA MET A 20 0.55 -2.91 11.43
C MET A 20 0.66 -4.41 11.17
N LEU A 21 -0.30 -5.00 10.46
CA LEU A 21 -0.29 -6.41 10.12
C LEU A 21 0.93 -6.76 9.25
N VAL A 22 1.22 -5.96 8.22
CA VAL A 22 2.40 -6.17 7.36
C VAL A 22 3.68 -6.10 8.18
N ARG A 23 3.81 -5.12 9.08
CA ARG A 23 4.97 -5.01 9.98
C ARG A 23 5.12 -6.23 10.88
N GLU A 24 4.02 -6.73 11.45
CA GLU A 24 4.04 -7.93 12.30
C GLU A 24 4.44 -9.18 11.52
N LEU A 25 3.94 -9.34 10.28
CA LEU A 25 4.32 -10.46 9.41
C LEU A 25 5.82 -10.43 9.07
N VAL A 26 6.38 -9.23 8.86
CA VAL A 26 7.83 -9.06 8.65
C VAL A 26 8.60 -9.37 9.93
N ALA A 27 8.17 -8.86 11.08
CA ALA A 27 8.81 -9.12 12.37
C ALA A 27 8.81 -10.62 12.74
N LYS A 28 7.75 -11.35 12.36
CA LYS A 28 7.65 -12.81 12.52
C LYS A 28 8.42 -13.62 11.47
N GLY A 29 8.98 -12.97 10.45
CA GLY A 29 9.68 -13.63 9.34
C GLY A 29 8.76 -14.41 8.39
N VAL A 30 7.45 -14.13 8.40
CA VAL A 30 6.49 -14.71 7.45
C VAL A 30 6.64 -14.07 6.07
N LEU A 31 6.99 -12.78 6.04
CA LEU A 31 7.33 -12.04 4.83
C LEU A 31 8.69 -11.36 5.01
N THR A 32 9.48 -11.30 3.95
CA THR A 32 10.66 -10.45 3.85
C THR A 32 10.26 -9.04 3.40
N GLN A 33 11.12 -8.06 3.65
CA GLN A 33 10.90 -6.69 3.18
C GLN A 33 10.80 -6.62 1.64
N ASP A 34 11.56 -7.46 0.93
CA ASP A 34 11.55 -7.52 -0.52
C ASP A 34 10.25 -8.13 -1.06
N GLU A 35 9.71 -9.16 -0.40
CA GLU A 35 8.39 -9.71 -0.74
C GLU A 35 7.28 -8.68 -0.52
N VAL A 36 7.36 -7.88 0.57
CA VAL A 36 6.41 -6.77 0.78
C VAL A 36 6.52 -5.74 -0.35
N ARG A 37 7.74 -5.35 -0.75
CA ARG A 37 7.96 -4.42 -1.87
C ARG A 37 7.38 -4.95 -3.18
N ALA A 38 7.53 -6.25 -3.46
CA ALA A 38 6.95 -6.89 -4.64
C ALA A 38 5.42 -6.90 -4.60
N LEU A 39 4.81 -7.21 -3.45
CA LEU A 39 3.35 -7.18 -3.28
C LEU A 39 2.80 -5.76 -3.45
N LEU A 40 3.49 -4.75 -2.91
CA LEU A 40 3.11 -3.35 -3.09
C LEU A 40 3.22 -2.93 -4.56
N PHE A 41 4.23 -3.41 -5.29
CA PHE A 41 4.37 -3.17 -6.72
C PHE A 41 3.21 -3.79 -7.52
N ASP A 42 2.84 -5.04 -7.24
CA ASP A 42 1.71 -5.68 -7.90
C ASP A 42 0.38 -4.97 -7.61
N ALA A 43 0.20 -4.44 -6.41
CA ALA A 43 -0.94 -3.61 -6.07
C ALA A 43 -0.90 -2.25 -6.81
N ALA A 44 0.25 -1.58 -6.83
CA ALA A 44 0.44 -0.29 -7.50
C ALA A 44 0.20 -0.37 -9.01
N ARG A 45 0.53 -1.50 -9.66
CA ARG A 45 0.22 -1.75 -11.07
C ARG A 45 -1.28 -1.87 -11.37
N GLN A 46 -2.08 -2.24 -10.37
CA GLN A 46 -3.53 -2.40 -10.52
C GLN A 46 -4.30 -1.09 -10.27
N ILE A 47 -3.60 -0.04 -9.79
CA ILE A 47 -4.18 1.29 -9.65
C ILE A 47 -4.24 1.92 -11.04
N ASP A 48 -5.42 1.86 -11.67
CA ASP A 48 -5.70 2.52 -12.94
C ASP A 48 -5.99 4.01 -12.69
N GLU A 49 -4.94 4.75 -12.31
CA GLU A 49 -5.02 6.21 -12.26
C GLU A 49 -5.01 6.76 -13.69
N VAL A 50 -6.21 7.06 -14.18
CA VAL A 50 -6.47 7.96 -15.31
C VAL A 50 -6.15 7.38 -16.71
N GLY A 51 -6.78 6.26 -17.07
CA GLY A 51 -7.06 5.91 -18.47
C GLY A 51 -5.83 5.63 -19.35
N SER A 52 -4.67 5.44 -18.72
CA SER A 52 -3.43 4.97 -19.35
C SER A 52 -2.83 3.88 -18.47
N PRO A 53 -2.26 2.81 -19.05
CA PRO A 53 -1.65 1.74 -18.25
C PRO A 53 -0.56 2.30 -17.34
N GLN A 54 -0.68 2.03 -16.04
CA GLN A 54 0.38 2.26 -15.06
C GLN A 54 1.66 1.57 -15.56
N THR A 55 2.73 2.34 -15.79
CA THR A 55 4.01 1.76 -16.19
C THR A 55 4.70 1.12 -14.99
N ASP A 56 5.52 0.09 -15.22
CA ASP A 56 6.33 -0.53 -14.15
C ASP A 56 7.21 0.51 -13.43
N GLN A 57 7.72 1.50 -14.15
CA GLN A 57 8.51 2.57 -13.56
C GLN A 57 7.67 3.44 -12.60
N ALA A 58 6.46 3.82 -13.01
CA ALA A 58 5.56 4.61 -12.17
C ALA A 58 5.12 3.83 -10.92
N ALA A 59 4.80 2.54 -11.08
CA ALA A 59 4.47 1.66 -9.96
C ALA A 59 5.64 1.54 -8.97
N TRP A 60 6.88 1.37 -9.45
CA TRP A 60 8.05 1.33 -8.57
C TRP A 60 8.37 2.66 -7.89
N SER A 61 8.15 3.79 -8.55
CA SER A 61 8.30 5.12 -7.94
C SER A 61 7.31 5.29 -6.78
N MET A 62 6.03 4.98 -6.99
CA MET A 62 5.02 4.98 -5.92
C MET A 62 5.38 4.03 -4.76
N VAL A 63 5.89 2.83 -5.07
CA VAL A 63 6.34 1.89 -4.03
C VAL A 63 7.49 2.47 -3.20
N ASN A 64 8.48 3.06 -3.84
CA ASN A 64 9.67 3.52 -3.13
C ASN A 64 9.47 4.83 -2.36
N GLU A 65 8.63 5.72 -2.89
CA GLU A 65 8.44 7.07 -2.35
C GLU A 65 7.31 7.14 -1.32
N ASP A 66 6.23 6.38 -1.53
CA ASP A 66 5.02 6.48 -0.70
C ASP A 66 4.76 5.20 0.10
N LEU A 67 4.66 4.05 -0.59
CA LEU A 67 4.13 2.83 0.03
C LEU A 67 5.15 2.13 0.95
N ALA A 68 6.39 1.93 0.51
CA ALA A 68 7.40 1.26 1.32
C ALA A 68 7.72 2.04 2.61
N PRO A 69 7.87 3.37 2.60
CA PRO A 69 8.00 4.13 3.85
C PRO A 69 6.81 3.96 4.80
N ASP A 70 5.59 3.92 4.28
CA ASP A 70 4.38 3.81 5.12
C ASP A 70 4.20 2.40 5.71
N PHE A 71 4.49 1.36 4.92
CA PHE A 71 4.32 -0.04 5.33
C PHE A 71 5.54 -0.62 6.07
N LEU A 72 6.77 -0.23 5.69
CA LEU A 72 8.02 -0.79 6.24
C LEU A 72 8.80 0.19 7.12
N GLY A 73 8.45 1.48 7.14
CA GLY A 73 9.11 2.47 7.98
C GLY A 73 8.85 2.23 9.47
N THR A 74 9.83 2.57 10.31
CA THR A 74 9.63 2.72 11.75
C THR A 74 8.89 4.02 12.01
N GLY A 75 7.56 3.92 12.14
CA GLY A 75 6.78 4.93 12.86
C GLY A 75 7.07 4.86 14.36
#